data_AF-A0A428UHT9-F1
#
_entry.id   AF-A0A428UHT9-F1
#
_cell.length_a   1.000
_cell.length_b   1.000
_cell.length_c   1.000
_cell.angle_alpha   90.00
_cell.angle_beta   90.00
_cell.angle_gamma   90.00
#
_symmetry.space_group_name_H-M   'P 1'
#
loop_
_entity.id
_entity.type
_entity.pdbx_description
1 polymer ?
#
loop_
_entity_poly.entity_id
_entity_poly.type
_entity_poly.pdbx_seq_one_letter_code
_entity_poly.pdbx_strand_id
1 'polypeptide(L)'
;MCHSTEIEGHAFCSGLKHLDLSEAPAVQSRIKSAVYLIKDAVFRPKAVASSSDRFSLGIASLGQLVDMYHNREATDRQDKVYALLGMSSDDHIRADLMPDYRVSWKDLFYRLIRSLIGEVASVETWDDRETASIRSDVCVLGHISSVLEYEDDKQSVEIIFQDVLEPFAVREKLRAQHTLHASAKSIQVGDVICLLQGSSTPTIIRAYDDYCAIIAIAISLPDYFIIEEGSRKVITVFSWSNYFSDFRTFSHRCLLIWD
;
A
#
# COMPACT_ATOMS: atom_id res chain seq x y z
N MET A 1 -23.46 -28.32 31.39
CA MET A 1 -22.02 -27.96 31.43
C MET A 1 -21.78 -26.96 30.32
N CYS A 2 -21.46 -25.72 30.65
CA CYS A 2 -21.12 -24.69 29.67
C CYS A 2 -19.59 -24.68 29.59
N HIS A 3 -19.01 -25.28 28.55
CA HIS A 3 -17.58 -25.16 28.28
C HIS A 3 -17.33 -23.93 27.40
N SER A 4 -16.27 -23.19 27.70
CA SER A 4 -15.76 -22.13 26.84
C SER A 4 -15.10 -22.76 25.61
N THR A 5 -15.47 -22.28 24.42
CA THR A 5 -14.85 -22.66 23.14
C THR A 5 -14.31 -21.41 22.46
N GLU A 6 -13.07 -21.48 21.95
CA GLU A 6 -12.46 -20.42 21.16
C GLU A 6 -13.05 -20.40 19.74
N ILE A 7 -13.33 -19.21 19.20
CA ILE A 7 -13.80 -19.04 17.83
C ILE A 7 -12.58 -18.80 16.93
N GLU A 8 -12.41 -19.64 15.91
CA GLU A 8 -11.34 -19.47 14.94
C GLU A 8 -11.50 -18.16 14.14
N GLY A 9 -10.37 -17.54 13.78
CA GLY A 9 -10.36 -16.25 13.08
C GLY A 9 -11.17 -16.24 11.79
N HIS A 10 -11.11 -17.31 11.00
CA HIS A 10 -11.90 -17.45 9.78
C HIS A 10 -13.41 -17.45 10.06
N ALA A 11 -13.86 -18.20 11.08
CA ALA A 11 -15.26 -18.27 11.47
C ALA A 11 -15.75 -16.91 12.00
N PHE A 12 -14.95 -16.25 12.84
CA PHE A 12 -15.23 -14.92 13.34
C PHE A 12 -15.39 -13.89 12.20
N CYS A 13 -14.42 -13.82 11.28
CA CYS A 13 -14.44 -12.87 10.17
C CYS A 13 -15.58 -13.16 9.18
N SER A 14 -15.93 -14.42 8.98
CA SER A 14 -17.08 -14.80 8.15
C SER A 14 -18.39 -14.27 8.72
N GLY A 15 -18.57 -14.35 10.04
CA GLY A 15 -19.74 -13.78 10.72
C GLY A 15 -19.80 -12.25 10.64
N LEU A 16 -18.65 -11.58 10.69
CA LEU A 16 -18.55 -10.12 10.67
C LEU A 16 -19.10 -9.48 9.39
N LYS A 17 -19.05 -10.20 8.26
CA LYS A 17 -19.58 -9.76 6.96
C LYS A 17 -21.09 -9.52 6.94
N HIS A 18 -21.81 -10.08 7.90
CA HIS A 18 -23.26 -9.93 8.01
C HIS A 18 -23.69 -8.72 8.85
N LEU A 19 -22.75 -8.00 9.45
CA LEU A 19 -23.04 -6.75 10.16
C LEU A 19 -23.11 -5.60 9.16
N ASP A 20 -24.18 -4.81 9.24
CA ASP A 20 -24.26 -3.55 8.51
C ASP A 20 -23.37 -2.49 9.17
N LEU A 21 -22.27 -2.14 8.50
CA LEU A 21 -21.27 -1.18 8.96
C LEU A 21 -21.17 0.03 8.02
N SER A 22 -22.21 0.24 7.18
CA SER A 22 -22.23 1.26 6.13
C SER A 22 -22.18 2.70 6.66
N GLU A 23 -22.65 2.94 7.89
CA GLU A 23 -22.75 4.29 8.46
C GLU A 23 -21.43 4.86 9.01
N ALA A 24 -20.33 4.10 9.00
CA ALA A 24 -19.05 4.54 9.58
C ALA A 24 -17.81 4.14 8.74
N PRO A 25 -17.46 4.89 7.68
CA PRO A 25 -16.37 4.57 6.77
C PRO A 25 -15.00 4.39 7.47
N ALA A 26 -14.69 5.22 8.46
CA ALA A 26 -13.47 5.12 9.24
C ALA A 26 -13.43 3.81 10.08
N VAL A 27 -14.57 3.40 10.63
CA VAL A 27 -14.71 2.12 11.35
C VAL A 27 -14.58 0.95 10.39
N GLN A 28 -15.10 1.08 9.16
CA GLN A 28 -15.01 0.05 8.14
C GLN A 28 -13.56 -0.20 7.71
N SER A 29 -12.78 0.84 7.43
CA SER A 29 -11.32 0.71 7.20
C SER A 29 -10.64 0.07 8.41
N ARG A 30 -11.12 0.40 9.63
CA ARG A 30 -10.59 -0.18 10.85
C ARG A 30 -10.78 -1.68 10.98
N ILE A 31 -11.99 -2.11 10.67
CA ILE A 31 -12.41 -3.51 10.70
C ILE A 31 -11.70 -4.30 9.60
N LYS A 32 -11.62 -3.77 8.37
CA LYS A 32 -10.98 -4.45 7.23
C LYS A 32 -9.53 -4.83 7.51
N SER A 33 -8.74 -3.90 8.05
CA SER A 33 -7.34 -4.22 8.37
C SER A 33 -7.19 -5.17 9.57
N ALA A 34 -8.15 -5.22 10.50
CA ALA A 34 -8.17 -6.24 11.55
C ALA A 34 -8.54 -7.63 10.99
N VAL A 35 -9.55 -7.68 10.12
CA VAL A 35 -9.97 -8.91 9.41
C VAL A 35 -8.81 -9.51 8.63
N TYR A 36 -8.03 -8.69 7.93
CA TYR A 36 -6.81 -9.13 7.23
C TYR A 36 -5.83 -9.88 8.14
N LEU A 37 -5.62 -9.41 9.38
CA LEU A 37 -4.70 -10.06 10.33
C LEU A 37 -5.29 -11.33 10.93
N ILE A 38 -6.60 -11.36 11.19
CA ILE A 38 -7.26 -12.42 11.98
C ILE A 38 -7.71 -13.58 11.11
N LYS A 39 -8.29 -13.30 9.94
CA LYS A 39 -9.04 -14.27 9.13
C LYS A 39 -8.22 -15.52 8.83
N ASP A 40 -6.99 -15.34 8.37
CA ASP A 40 -6.13 -16.44 7.93
C ASP A 40 -4.99 -16.74 8.92
N ALA A 41 -5.06 -16.20 10.15
CA ALA A 41 -4.03 -16.41 11.17
C ALA A 41 -3.82 -17.88 11.52
N VAL A 42 -4.88 -18.70 11.48
CA VAL A 42 -4.82 -20.15 11.77
C VAL A 42 -3.96 -20.91 10.76
N PHE A 43 -3.88 -20.41 9.52
CA PHE A 43 -3.12 -21.04 8.43
C PHE A 43 -1.65 -20.61 8.40
N ARG A 44 -1.25 -19.63 9.22
CA ARG A 44 0.14 -19.15 9.23
C ARG A 44 1.07 -20.19 9.86
N PRO A 45 2.28 -20.40 9.31
CA PRO A 45 3.26 -21.29 9.92
C PRO A 45 3.53 -20.90 11.39
N LYS A 46 3.29 -21.83 12.31
CA LYS A 46 3.57 -21.61 13.75
C LYS A 46 5.05 -21.74 14.09
N ALA A 47 5.86 -22.23 13.16
CA ALA A 47 7.29 -22.37 13.29
C ALA A 47 7.99 -21.29 12.46
N VAL A 48 8.77 -20.44 13.13
CA VAL A 48 9.67 -19.49 12.48
C VAL A 48 10.83 -20.31 11.89
N ALA A 49 10.97 -20.32 10.56
CA ALA A 49 12.16 -20.89 9.93
C ALA A 49 13.37 -20.05 10.37
N SER A 50 14.23 -20.63 11.20
CA SER A 50 15.36 -19.97 11.85
C SER A 50 16.57 -19.76 10.90
N SER A 51 16.34 -19.27 9.69
CA SER A 51 17.42 -18.97 8.73
C SER A 51 17.85 -17.51 8.74
N SER A 52 17.17 -16.64 9.49
CA SER A 52 17.59 -15.25 9.72
C SER A 52 17.62 -14.95 11.22
N ASP A 53 18.60 -14.17 11.68
CA ASP A 53 18.69 -13.67 13.08
C ASP A 53 17.49 -12.77 13.48
N ARG A 54 16.51 -12.57 12.59
CA ARG A 54 15.37 -11.66 12.74
C ARG A 54 14.05 -12.42 12.82
N PHE A 55 13.19 -12.01 13.75
CA PHE A 55 11.80 -12.45 13.83
C PHE A 55 10.96 -11.76 12.73
N SER A 56 10.22 -12.55 11.95
CA SER A 56 9.19 -12.08 11.02
C SER A 56 8.02 -13.05 10.95
N LEU A 57 6.80 -12.52 10.89
CA LEU A 57 5.58 -13.28 10.63
C LEU A 57 5.28 -13.46 9.13
N GLY A 58 6.01 -12.75 8.25
CA GLY A 58 5.88 -12.89 6.79
C GLY A 58 4.48 -12.61 6.25
N ILE A 59 3.80 -11.56 6.76
CA ILE A 59 2.39 -11.28 6.42
C ILE A 59 2.27 -10.56 5.07
N ALA A 60 2.99 -9.45 4.89
CA ALA A 60 3.02 -8.63 3.68
C ALA A 60 4.29 -7.76 3.67
N SER A 61 4.58 -7.07 2.55
CA SER A 61 5.70 -6.12 2.53
C SER A 61 5.53 -5.01 3.55
N LEU A 62 6.63 -4.41 4.02
CA LEU A 62 6.57 -3.32 5.00
C LEU A 62 5.75 -2.15 4.46
N GLY A 63 5.91 -1.82 3.18
CA GLY A 63 5.15 -0.74 2.54
C GLY A 63 3.65 -0.95 2.57
N GLN A 64 3.18 -2.18 2.29
CA GLN A 64 1.76 -2.51 2.37
C GLN A 64 1.23 -2.44 3.81
N LEU A 65 1.99 -2.98 4.77
CA LEU A 65 1.59 -2.93 6.18
C LEU A 65 1.52 -1.48 6.69
N VAL A 66 2.55 -0.69 6.39
CA VAL A 66 2.57 0.74 6.73
C VAL A 66 1.40 1.47 6.09
N ASP A 67 1.08 1.16 4.83
CA ASP A 67 -0.08 1.73 4.16
C ASP A 67 -1.41 1.39 4.84
N MET A 68 -1.61 0.13 5.25
CA MET A 68 -2.84 -0.35 5.88
C MET A 68 -3.05 0.18 7.31
N TYR A 69 -1.96 0.46 8.04
CA TYR A 69 -2.00 0.72 9.48
C TYR A 69 -1.47 2.10 9.91
N HIS A 70 -1.03 2.98 9.01
CA HIS A 70 -0.49 4.29 9.40
C HIS A 70 -1.46 5.11 10.26
N ASN A 71 -2.76 5.09 9.93
CA ASN A 71 -3.82 5.80 10.66
C ASN A 71 -4.25 5.15 11.99
N ARG A 72 -3.54 4.13 12.47
CA ARG A 72 -3.80 3.50 13.76
C ARG A 72 -3.12 4.23 14.89
N GLU A 73 -3.75 4.24 16.04
CA GLU A 73 -3.15 4.82 17.23
C GLU A 73 -2.29 3.76 17.92
N ALA A 74 -1.19 4.22 18.53
CA ALA A 74 -0.36 3.44 19.41
C ALA A 74 0.06 4.33 20.58
N THR A 75 0.14 3.77 21.79
CA THR A 75 0.59 4.52 22.98
C THR A 75 1.98 5.10 22.77
N ASP A 76 2.89 4.27 22.22
CA ASP A 76 4.15 4.71 21.62
C ASP A 76 4.09 4.45 20.11
N ARG A 77 4.33 5.50 19.32
CA ARG A 77 4.30 5.42 17.85
C ARG A 77 5.42 4.51 17.31
N GLN A 78 6.52 4.36 18.05
CA GLN A 78 7.61 3.45 17.67
C GLN A 78 7.15 1.99 17.71
N ASP A 79 6.30 1.61 18.67
CA ASP A 79 5.73 0.25 18.77
C ASP A 79 4.99 -0.13 17.49
N LYS A 80 4.28 0.83 16.88
CA LYS A 80 3.59 0.63 15.60
C LYS A 80 4.59 0.23 14.52
N VAL A 81 5.67 1.00 14.35
CA VAL A 81 6.70 0.74 13.33
C VAL A 81 7.36 -0.62 13.56
N TYR A 82 7.76 -0.92 14.80
CA TYR A 82 8.42 -2.19 15.11
C TYR A 82 7.50 -3.40 15.02
N ALA A 83 6.21 -3.25 15.35
CA ALA A 83 5.21 -4.30 15.10
C ALA A 83 5.04 -4.57 13.60
N LEU A 84 4.93 -3.53 12.77
CA LEU A 84 4.83 -3.68 11.32
C LEU A 84 6.09 -4.31 10.72
N LEU A 85 7.28 -3.97 11.22
CA LEU A 85 8.55 -4.60 10.84
C LEU A 85 8.59 -6.10 11.20
N GLY A 86 8.09 -6.46 12.39
CA GLY A 86 7.95 -7.86 12.81
C GLY A 86 6.90 -8.63 12.01
N MET A 87 5.96 -7.94 11.35
CA MET A 87 4.98 -8.52 10.44
C MET A 87 5.45 -8.57 8.98
N SER A 88 6.48 -7.79 8.63
CA SER A 88 6.93 -7.63 7.24
C SER A 88 7.59 -8.89 6.67
N SER A 89 7.19 -9.27 5.45
CA SER A 89 7.80 -10.31 4.63
C SER A 89 9.04 -9.85 3.87
N ASP A 90 9.49 -8.61 4.04
CA ASP A 90 10.66 -8.12 3.32
C ASP A 90 11.93 -8.86 3.79
N ASP A 91 12.65 -9.42 2.83
CA ASP A 91 13.90 -10.15 3.06
C ASP A 91 15.01 -9.25 3.60
N HIS A 92 15.03 -7.99 3.15
CA HIS A 92 16.07 -7.02 3.48
C HIS A 92 15.45 -5.80 4.16
N ILE A 93 15.49 -5.80 5.49
CA ILE A 93 15.18 -4.60 6.27
C ILE A 93 16.47 -3.82 6.50
N ARG A 94 16.40 -2.51 6.26
CA ARG A 94 17.53 -1.63 6.51
C ARG A 94 17.92 -1.67 7.99
N ALA A 95 19.22 -1.75 8.26
CA ALA A 95 19.74 -1.80 9.62
C ALA A 95 19.35 -0.57 10.46
N ASP A 96 19.12 0.58 9.82
CA ASP A 96 18.70 1.83 10.46
C ASP A 96 17.23 1.83 10.94
N LEU A 97 16.45 0.81 10.56
CA LEU A 97 15.07 0.57 11.03
C LEU A 97 14.98 -0.47 12.16
N MET A 98 16.11 -1.02 12.62
CA MET A 98 16.08 -1.98 13.72
C MET A 98 15.56 -1.32 15.01
N PRO A 99 14.87 -2.08 15.88
CA PRO A 99 14.31 -1.55 17.13
C PRO A 99 15.35 -0.83 17.99
N ASP A 100 15.19 0.48 18.12
CA ASP A 100 15.99 1.34 19.01
C ASP A 100 15.10 2.46 19.57
N TYR A 101 14.64 2.31 20.81
CA TYR A 101 13.77 3.30 21.46
C TYR A 101 14.48 4.59 21.88
N ARG A 102 15.79 4.71 21.61
CA ARG A 102 16.57 5.91 21.92
C ARG A 102 16.50 6.95 20.82
N VAL A 103 16.10 6.57 19.60
CA VAL A 103 15.97 7.53 18.50
C VAL A 103 14.70 8.38 18.66
N SER A 104 14.75 9.61 18.14
CA SER A 104 13.56 10.46 18.08
C SER A 104 12.51 9.87 17.13
N TRP A 105 11.24 10.20 17.35
CA TRP A 105 10.17 9.79 16.45
C TRP A 105 10.42 10.33 15.04
N LYS A 106 10.83 11.59 14.94
CA LYS A 106 11.20 12.24 13.68
C LYS A 106 12.21 11.42 12.89
N ASP A 107 13.28 10.97 13.54
CA ASP A 107 14.36 10.23 12.88
C ASP A 107 13.92 8.83 12.47
N LEU A 108 13.20 8.10 13.33
CA LEU A 108 12.65 6.78 12.99
C LEU A 108 11.69 6.89 11.80
N PHE A 109 10.79 7.86 11.85
CA PHE A 109 9.80 8.07 10.80
C PHE A 109 10.46 8.47 9.48
N TYR A 110 11.46 9.36 9.52
CA TYR A 110 12.26 9.72 8.34
C TYR A 110 12.90 8.51 7.67
N ARG A 111 13.54 7.63 8.46
CA ARG A 111 14.16 6.39 7.97
C ARG A 111 13.12 5.46 7.37
N LEU A 112 11.94 5.35 8.00
CA LEU A 112 10.84 4.53 7.48
C LEU A 112 10.40 5.04 6.11
N ILE A 113 10.09 6.33 5.97
CA ILE A 113 9.68 6.90 4.68
C ILE A 113 10.72 6.63 3.60
N ARG A 114 12.01 6.92 3.87
CA ARG A 114 13.09 6.69 2.90
C ARG A 114 13.21 5.23 2.47
N SER A 115 12.95 4.29 3.39
CA SER A 115 12.93 2.87 3.05
C SER A 115 11.84 2.51 2.05
N LEU A 116 10.72 3.24 2.06
CA LEU A 116 9.54 2.95 1.23
C LEU A 116 9.60 3.64 -0.13
N ILE A 117 10.03 4.90 -0.18
CA ILE A 117 9.98 5.72 -1.40
C ILE A 117 11.33 5.84 -2.12
N GLY A 118 12.40 5.29 -1.55
CA GLY A 118 13.76 5.36 -2.08
C GLY A 118 14.54 6.62 -1.67
N GLU A 119 15.81 6.65 -2.09
CA GLU A 119 16.80 7.62 -1.58
C GLU A 119 16.85 8.95 -2.32
N VAL A 120 16.15 9.07 -3.45
CA VAL A 120 16.22 10.25 -4.32
C VAL A 120 15.29 11.36 -3.84
N ALA A 121 14.16 11.00 -3.23
CA ALA A 121 13.18 11.95 -2.74
C ALA A 121 13.71 12.72 -1.51
N SER A 122 13.40 14.02 -1.46
CA SER A 122 13.64 14.83 -0.26
C SER A 122 12.50 14.61 0.72
N VAL A 123 12.82 14.24 1.96
CA VAL A 123 11.83 13.92 3.01
C VAL A 123 12.03 14.82 4.22
N GLU A 124 10.92 15.35 4.75
CA GLU A 124 10.87 16.07 6.02
C GLU A 124 9.81 15.43 6.93
N THR A 125 10.16 15.25 8.21
CA THR A 125 9.33 14.65 9.27
C THR A 125 9.46 15.46 10.57
N TRP A 126 8.59 15.19 11.55
CA TRP A 126 8.51 15.90 12.82
C TRP A 126 8.23 14.96 14.00
N ASP A 127 8.60 15.36 15.22
CA ASP A 127 8.38 14.55 16.43
C ASP A 127 6.93 14.60 16.93
N ASP A 128 6.25 15.71 16.74
CA ASP A 128 4.91 15.98 17.29
C ASP A 128 3.77 15.35 16.48
N ARG A 129 4.01 15.03 15.20
CA ARG A 129 3.00 14.52 14.26
C ARG A 129 3.49 13.34 13.41
N GLU A 130 2.55 12.50 12.97
CA GLU A 130 2.79 11.39 12.04
C GLU A 130 2.58 11.85 10.59
N THR A 131 3.24 12.95 10.20
CA THR A 131 3.11 13.51 8.85
C THR A 131 4.48 13.65 8.19
N ALA A 132 4.58 13.25 6.92
CA ALA A 132 5.77 13.40 6.11
C ALA A 132 5.50 14.36 4.95
N SER A 133 6.44 15.26 4.70
CA SER A 133 6.49 16.06 3.48
C SER A 133 7.57 15.51 2.57
N ILE A 134 7.21 15.18 1.34
CA ILE A 134 8.06 14.48 0.39
C ILE A 134 8.09 15.32 -0.89
N ARG A 135 9.29 15.65 -1.37
CA ARG A 135 9.48 16.26 -2.69
C ARG A 135 10.20 15.26 -3.58
N SER A 136 9.54 14.85 -4.66
CA SER A 136 10.09 13.89 -5.60
C SER A 136 9.60 14.21 -7.00
N ASP A 137 10.38 13.81 -8.00
CA ASP A 137 9.90 13.76 -9.36
C ASP A 137 9.08 12.48 -9.54
N VAL A 138 7.93 12.60 -10.21
CA VAL A 138 6.95 11.52 -10.37
C VAL A 138 6.74 11.18 -11.83
N CYS A 139 6.58 9.89 -12.09
CA CYS A 139 6.17 9.36 -13.38
C CYS A 139 4.73 8.85 -13.25
N VAL A 140 3.79 9.48 -13.96
CA VAL A 140 2.38 9.07 -13.93
C VAL A 140 2.20 7.80 -14.75
N LEU A 141 1.60 6.79 -14.15
CA LEU A 141 1.34 5.48 -14.77
C LEU A 141 -0.10 5.38 -15.28
N GLY A 142 -1.04 6.01 -14.57
CA GLY A 142 -2.45 5.91 -14.86
C GLY A 142 -3.30 6.52 -13.75
N HIS A 143 -4.60 6.24 -13.78
CA HIS A 143 -5.54 6.66 -12.75
C HIS A 143 -6.63 5.62 -12.50
N ILE A 144 -7.25 5.72 -11.33
CA ILE A 144 -8.40 4.89 -10.94
C ILE A 144 -9.65 5.41 -11.67
N SER A 145 -10.25 4.57 -12.52
CA SER A 145 -11.49 4.89 -13.23
C SER A 145 -12.74 4.39 -12.53
N SER A 146 -12.62 3.30 -11.78
CA SER A 146 -13.72 2.71 -11.01
C SER A 146 -13.20 2.07 -9.74
N VAL A 147 -14.03 2.12 -8.70
CA VAL A 147 -13.82 1.41 -7.43
C VAL A 147 -14.99 0.46 -7.29
N LEU A 148 -14.70 -0.84 -7.36
CA LEU A 148 -15.68 -1.91 -7.17
C LEU A 148 -15.72 -2.31 -5.69
N GLU A 149 -16.86 -2.86 -5.27
CA GLU A 149 -17.09 -3.19 -3.86
C GLU A 149 -16.05 -4.14 -3.28
N TYR A 150 -15.90 -4.02 -1.96
CA TYR A 150 -14.91 -4.74 -1.18
C TYR A 150 -15.38 -6.16 -0.93
N GLU A 151 -14.66 -7.14 -1.45
CA GLU A 151 -14.71 -8.47 -0.84
C GLU A 151 -13.77 -8.47 0.36
N ASP A 152 -14.36 -8.50 1.55
CA ASP A 152 -13.64 -8.71 2.82
C ASP A 152 -12.68 -7.56 3.18
N ASP A 153 -11.37 -7.78 3.04
CA ASP A 153 -10.26 -6.85 3.29
C ASP A 153 -9.67 -6.25 2.00
N LYS A 154 -10.21 -6.63 0.84
CA LYS A 154 -9.67 -6.27 -0.48
C LYS A 154 -10.58 -5.31 -1.21
N GLN A 155 -9.98 -4.40 -1.98
CA GLN A 155 -10.66 -3.42 -2.83
C GLN A 155 -10.32 -3.72 -4.29
N SER A 156 -11.35 -3.98 -5.11
CA SER A 156 -11.15 -4.13 -6.55
C SER A 156 -11.25 -2.75 -7.20
N VAL A 157 -10.28 -2.43 -8.06
CA VAL A 157 -10.20 -1.17 -8.78
C VAL A 157 -10.03 -1.42 -10.27
N GLU A 158 -10.62 -0.55 -11.08
CA GLU A 158 -10.30 -0.44 -12.49
C GLU A 158 -9.26 0.67 -12.66
N ILE A 159 -8.15 0.33 -13.32
CA ILE A 159 -7.03 1.21 -13.61
C ILE A 159 -7.04 1.50 -15.10
N ILE A 160 -6.95 2.77 -15.46
CA ILE A 160 -6.67 3.20 -16.82
C ILE A 160 -5.23 3.68 -16.89
N PHE A 161 -4.39 2.95 -17.61
CA PHE A 161 -2.99 3.31 -17.83
C PHE A 161 -2.86 4.41 -18.88
N GLN A 162 -1.86 5.26 -18.69
CA GLN A 162 -1.48 6.28 -19.66
C GLN A 162 -0.73 5.60 -20.81
N ASP A 163 -1.16 5.84 -22.05
CA ASP A 163 -0.43 5.40 -23.23
C ASP A 163 0.78 6.32 -23.43
N VAL A 164 1.97 5.82 -23.10
CA VAL A 164 3.22 6.57 -23.21
C VAL A 164 3.77 6.55 -24.64
N LEU A 165 3.27 5.66 -25.52
CA LEU A 165 3.81 5.48 -26.86
C LEU A 165 3.26 6.49 -27.87
N GLU A 166 1.99 6.90 -27.76
CA GLU A 166 1.42 7.95 -28.61
C GLU A 166 0.36 8.79 -27.85
N PRO A 167 0.72 9.99 -27.34
CA PRO A 167 -0.22 10.89 -26.63
C PRO A 167 -1.43 11.34 -27.46
N PHE A 168 -1.42 11.11 -28.78
CA PHE A 168 -2.39 11.61 -29.75
C PHE A 168 -3.11 10.52 -30.55
N ALA A 169 -2.85 9.24 -30.30
CA ALA A 169 -3.53 8.18 -31.03
C ALA A 169 -4.77 7.69 -30.28
N VAL A 170 -5.84 7.50 -31.05
CA VAL A 170 -7.13 6.92 -30.65
C VAL A 170 -6.95 5.41 -30.41
N ARG A 171 -6.00 5.01 -29.56
CA ARG A 171 -6.01 3.66 -28.99
C ARG A 171 -6.93 3.65 -27.79
N GLU A 172 -7.73 2.60 -27.69
CA GLU A 172 -8.59 2.37 -26.54
C GLU A 172 -7.70 2.35 -25.30
N LYS A 173 -8.03 3.19 -24.31
CA LYS A 173 -7.20 3.34 -23.11
C LYS A 173 -7.00 1.97 -22.47
N LEU A 174 -5.75 1.62 -22.16
CA LEU A 174 -5.39 0.35 -21.54
C LEU A 174 -6.06 0.22 -20.16
N ARG A 175 -7.02 -0.69 -20.05
CA ARG A 175 -7.76 -0.94 -18.80
C ARG A 175 -7.32 -2.24 -18.17
N ALA A 176 -7.13 -2.22 -16.85
CA ALA A 176 -6.94 -3.43 -16.08
C ALA A 176 -7.76 -3.39 -14.80
N GLN A 177 -8.37 -4.52 -14.46
CA GLN A 177 -8.91 -4.73 -13.13
C GLN A 177 -7.82 -5.28 -12.22
N HIS A 178 -7.71 -4.73 -11.02
CA HIS A 178 -6.76 -5.22 -10.03
C HIS A 178 -7.33 -5.14 -8.63
N THR A 179 -6.89 -6.05 -7.79
CA THR A 179 -7.31 -6.12 -6.39
C THR A 179 -6.20 -5.60 -5.50
N LEU A 180 -6.46 -4.49 -4.82
CA LEU A 180 -5.59 -3.87 -3.83
C LEU A 180 -6.05 -4.26 -2.42
N HIS A 181 -5.13 -4.25 -1.46
CA HIS A 181 -5.53 -4.34 -0.05
C HIS A 181 -6.18 -3.03 0.40
N ALA A 182 -7.07 -3.10 1.40
CA ALA A 182 -7.68 -1.92 1.97
C ALA A 182 -6.61 -0.98 2.55
N SER A 183 -6.38 0.16 1.90
CA SER A 183 -5.54 1.23 2.42
C SER A 183 -6.23 1.93 3.61
N ALA A 184 -5.44 2.55 4.48
CA ALA A 184 -5.98 3.36 5.56
C ALA A 184 -6.76 4.58 5.06
N LYS A 185 -6.39 5.13 3.89
CA LYS A 185 -7.17 6.16 3.18
C LYS A 185 -7.99 5.51 2.07
N SER A 186 -9.21 6.00 1.86
CA SER A 186 -10.06 5.46 0.80
C SER A 186 -9.54 5.87 -0.58
N ILE A 187 -9.28 4.85 -1.40
CA ILE A 187 -9.01 5.02 -2.83
C ILE A 187 -10.32 5.42 -3.52
N GLN A 188 -10.24 6.42 -4.39
CA GLN A 188 -11.38 7.03 -5.09
C GLN A 188 -11.11 7.13 -6.60
N VAL A 189 -12.20 7.30 -7.35
CA VAL A 189 -12.11 7.59 -8.79
C VAL A 189 -11.37 8.91 -8.98
N GLY A 190 -10.40 8.92 -9.91
CA GLY A 190 -9.53 10.04 -10.19
C GLY A 190 -8.19 10.01 -9.43
N ASP A 191 -8.02 9.14 -8.45
CA ASP A 191 -6.71 8.93 -7.82
C ASP A 191 -5.68 8.47 -8.85
N VAL A 192 -4.47 8.99 -8.76
CA VAL A 192 -3.40 8.80 -9.75
C VAL A 192 -2.44 7.75 -9.24
N ILE A 193 -2.11 6.79 -10.10
CA ILE A 193 -1.04 5.83 -9.85
C ILE A 193 0.24 6.40 -10.47
N CYS A 194 1.29 6.51 -9.68
CA CYS A 194 2.57 7.05 -10.12
C CYS A 194 3.75 6.28 -9.51
N LEU A 195 4.92 6.40 -10.13
CA LEU A 195 6.18 5.97 -9.57
C LEU A 195 6.97 7.19 -9.11
N LEU A 196 7.40 7.18 -7.85
CA LEU A 196 8.33 8.19 -7.33
C LEU A 196 9.75 7.88 -7.80
N GLN A 197 10.53 8.90 -8.14
CA GLN A 197 11.91 8.70 -8.55
C GLN A 197 12.71 7.99 -7.45
N GLY A 198 13.35 6.87 -7.82
CA GLY A 198 14.12 6.05 -6.88
C GLY A 198 13.30 5.01 -6.11
N SER A 199 11.97 5.01 -6.21
CA SER A 199 11.12 3.95 -5.65
C SER A 199 11.09 2.73 -6.58
N SER A 200 10.95 1.54 -5.99
CA SER A 200 10.69 0.28 -6.69
C SER A 200 9.20 -0.08 -6.73
N THR A 201 8.37 0.57 -5.92
CA THR A 201 6.94 0.30 -5.81
C THR A 201 6.12 1.52 -6.23
N PRO A 202 4.98 1.32 -6.91
CA PRO A 202 4.06 2.40 -7.24
C PRO A 202 3.39 2.98 -6.00
N THR A 203 3.00 4.25 -6.11
CA THR A 203 2.31 5.06 -5.10
C THR A 203 1.00 5.58 -5.69
N ILE A 204 -0.07 5.60 -4.90
CA ILE A 204 -1.34 6.24 -5.26
C ILE A 204 -1.40 7.62 -4.61
N ILE A 205 -1.66 8.64 -5.42
CA ILE A 205 -1.73 10.03 -4.99
C ILE A 205 -3.04 10.68 -5.43
N ARG A 206 -3.49 11.65 -4.65
CA ARG A 206 -4.61 12.53 -4.99
C ARG A 206 -4.10 13.95 -5.11
N ALA A 207 -4.28 14.55 -6.28
CA ALA A 207 -3.90 15.94 -6.51
C ALA A 207 -4.89 16.91 -5.83
N TYR A 208 -4.33 17.92 -5.19
CA TYR A 208 -5.00 19.13 -4.72
C TYR A 208 -4.36 20.35 -5.42
N ASP A 209 -4.84 21.55 -5.13
CA ASP A 209 -4.41 22.77 -5.82
C ASP A 209 -2.90 23.04 -5.71
N ASP A 210 -2.30 22.76 -4.55
CA ASP A 210 -0.91 23.12 -4.21
C ASP A 210 -0.04 21.94 -3.76
N TYR A 211 -0.62 20.76 -3.52
CA TYR A 211 0.11 19.55 -3.16
C TYR A 211 -0.64 18.28 -3.62
N CYS A 212 0.01 17.13 -3.49
CA CYS A 212 -0.63 15.83 -3.68
C CYS A 212 -0.65 15.07 -2.35
N ALA A 213 -1.80 14.56 -1.93
CA ALA A 213 -1.85 13.64 -0.79
C ALA A 213 -1.47 12.24 -1.25
N ILE A 214 -0.60 11.57 -0.50
CA ILE A 214 -0.37 10.14 -0.67
C ILE A 214 -1.58 9.41 -0.07
N ILE A 215 -2.31 8.72 -0.94
CA ILE A 215 -3.45 7.86 -0.57
C ILE A 215 -2.93 6.47 -0.22
N ALA A 216 -2.03 5.93 -1.06
CA ALA A 216 -1.33 4.69 -0.76
C ALA A 216 0.18 4.82 -1.01
N ILE A 217 1.02 4.61 0.00
CA ILE A 217 2.47 4.87 -0.12
C ILE A 217 3.19 3.83 -0.97
N ALA A 218 2.78 2.58 -0.88
CA ALA A 218 3.34 1.47 -1.63
C ALA A 218 2.23 0.45 -1.93
N ILE A 219 1.98 0.21 -3.23
CA ILE A 219 1.02 -0.80 -3.68
C ILE A 219 1.72 -1.95 -4.40
N SER A 220 1.16 -3.15 -4.24
CA SER A 220 1.59 -4.31 -5.01
C SER A 220 0.75 -4.42 -6.28
N LEU A 221 1.42 -4.32 -7.42
CA LEU A 221 0.81 -4.56 -8.71
C LEU A 221 1.44 -5.81 -9.36
N PRO A 222 0.69 -6.59 -10.16
CA PRO A 222 1.15 -7.85 -10.74
C PRO A 222 2.13 -7.62 -11.89
N ASP A 223 3.03 -8.56 -12.14
CA ASP A 223 3.98 -8.53 -13.28
C ASP A 223 3.33 -8.67 -14.66
N TYR A 224 2.01 -8.81 -14.72
CA TYR A 224 1.27 -8.81 -15.96
C TYR A 224 -0.17 -8.36 -15.71
N PHE A 225 -0.75 -7.70 -16.69
CA PHE A 225 -2.17 -7.38 -16.69
C PHE A 225 -2.88 -8.05 -17.85
N ILE A 226 -4.10 -8.49 -17.59
CA ILE A 226 -5.04 -8.79 -18.67
C ILE A 226 -5.69 -7.47 -19.02
N ILE A 227 -5.43 -6.99 -20.24
CA ILE A 227 -5.98 -5.74 -20.74
C ILE A 227 -7.15 -6.01 -21.64
N GLU A 228 -8.17 -5.16 -21.54
CA GLU A 228 -9.28 -5.13 -22.48
C GLU A 228 -9.04 -4.02 -23.51
N GLU A 229 -8.79 -4.40 -24.76
CA GLU A 229 -8.74 -3.50 -25.92
C GLU A 229 -10.05 -3.69 -26.69
N GLY A 230 -11.04 -2.86 -26.34
CA GLY A 230 -12.36 -2.87 -26.95
C GLY A 230 -13.17 -4.09 -26.55
N SER A 231 -13.45 -4.98 -27.51
CA SER A 231 -14.15 -6.25 -27.26
C SER A 231 -13.20 -7.46 -27.16
N ARG A 232 -11.88 -7.26 -27.30
CA ARG A 232 -10.87 -8.31 -27.20
C ARG A 232 -10.14 -8.21 -25.86
N LYS A 233 -10.11 -9.31 -25.12
CA LYS A 233 -9.19 -9.47 -23.99
C LYS A 233 -7.82 -9.86 -24.53
N VAL A 234 -6.83 -9.01 -24.34
CA VAL A 234 -5.43 -9.24 -24.71
C VAL A 234 -4.62 -9.39 -23.43
N ILE A 235 -3.89 -10.50 -23.31
CA ILE A 235 -2.93 -10.66 -22.20
C ILE A 235 -1.67 -9.90 -22.60
N THR A 236 -1.43 -8.78 -21.94
CA THR A 236 -0.19 -8.03 -22.14
C THR A 236 0.67 -8.22 -20.91
N VAL A 237 1.81 -8.89 -21.09
CA VAL A 237 2.77 -9.13 -20.02
C VAL A 237 3.55 -7.84 -19.80
N PHE A 238 3.27 -7.16 -18.69
CA PHE A 238 3.98 -5.96 -18.23
C PHE A 238 4.90 -6.29 -17.08
N SER A 239 6.12 -6.71 -17.39
CA SER A 239 7.14 -6.69 -16.35
C SER A 239 7.38 -5.23 -15.97
N TRP A 240 7.09 -4.86 -14.72
CA TRP A 240 7.36 -3.51 -14.19
C TRP A 240 8.79 -3.09 -14.46
N SER A 241 9.76 -3.99 -14.24
CA SER A 241 11.16 -3.72 -14.53
C SER A 241 11.42 -3.43 -16.02
N ASN A 242 10.68 -4.04 -16.95
CA ASN A 242 10.89 -3.89 -18.40
C ASN A 242 10.09 -2.73 -19.01
N TYR A 243 8.86 -2.46 -18.51
CA TYR A 243 8.08 -1.30 -18.97
C TYR A 243 8.76 0.02 -18.55
N PHE A 244 9.52 0.01 -17.45
CA PHE A 244 10.21 1.19 -16.93
C PHE A 244 11.66 1.37 -17.38
N SER A 245 12.30 0.39 -18.02
CA SER A 245 13.64 0.62 -18.60
C SER A 245 13.57 1.59 -19.79
N ASP A 246 12.43 1.60 -20.47
CA ASP A 246 12.29 2.30 -21.75
C ASP A 246 11.68 3.71 -21.59
N PHE A 247 11.03 4.02 -20.46
CA PHE A 247 10.12 5.19 -20.35
C PHE A 247 10.16 5.98 -19.02
N ARG A 248 11.31 6.07 -18.33
CA ARG A 248 11.49 6.97 -17.15
C ARG A 248 11.54 8.46 -17.54
N THR A 249 10.44 9.00 -18.05
CA THR A 249 10.28 10.46 -18.12
C THR A 249 9.58 10.92 -16.83
N PHE A 250 10.39 11.22 -15.81
CA PHE A 250 9.88 11.89 -14.61
C PHE A 250 9.57 13.34 -14.99
N SER A 251 8.30 13.60 -15.32
CA SER A 251 7.87 14.86 -15.95
C SER A 251 7.36 15.90 -14.96
N HIS A 252 7.04 15.49 -13.73
CA HIS A 252 6.41 16.37 -12.76
C HIS A 252 7.14 16.32 -11.43
N ARG A 253 7.52 17.49 -10.91
CA ARG A 253 8.02 17.63 -9.55
C ARG A 253 6.84 17.92 -8.63
N CYS A 254 6.57 17.02 -7.68
CA CYS A 254 5.42 17.14 -6.79
C CYS A 254 5.85 17.36 -5.34
N LEU A 255 5.05 18.16 -4.62
CA LEU A 255 5.01 18.17 -3.17
C LEU A 255 3.97 17.15 -2.73
N LEU A 256 4.42 16.12 -2.03
CA LEU A 256 3.61 15.00 -1.58
C LEU A 256 3.48 15.09 -0.06
N ILE A 257 2.26 14.97 0.45
CA ILE A 257 1.96 14.95 1.88
C ILE A 257 1.42 13.59 2.25
N TRP A 258 1.98 12.98 3.29
CA TRP A 258 1.49 11.72 3.82
C TRP A 258 1.27 11.84 5.32
N ASP A 259 0.01 11.79 5.71
CA ASP A 259 -0.54 11.85 7.07
C ASP A 259 -1.39 10.62 7.40
#